data_AF-A0AB32TQ07-F1
#
_entry.id   AF-A0AB32TQ07-F1
#
_cell.length_a   1.000
_cell.length_b   1.000
_cell.length_c   1.000
_cell.angle_alpha   90.00
_cell.angle_beta   90.00
_cell.angle_gamma   90.00
#
_symmetry.space_group_name_H-M   'P 1'
#
loop_
_entity.id
_entity.type
_entity.pdbx_description
1 polymer ?
#
loop_
_entity_poly.entity_id
_entity_poly.type
_entity_poly.pdbx_seq_one_letter_code
_entity_poly.pdbx_strand_id
1 'polypeptide(L)'
;MCVFLCSDVCFLTLDPNTAHTRLILSEENREVKTVEENQPYPDHPHRFDYHPQVLCRESVCGRCFWEIDWSGDNHLFISVSYKSIRRKGDGAECVFGCNAQSWSLICSSSSFSFRHNNTHTDLPVKPLSSRIGVFVDHSAGTLIFYNIYRDTMSLIHSVQTTFTEPLCAGFRLHYPGSSVKLS
;
A
#
# COMPACT_ATOMS: atom_id res chain seq x y z
N MET A 1 6.92 -19.07 -7.53
CA MET A 1 6.08 -18.96 -6.31
C MET A 1 6.62 -19.90 -5.24
N CYS A 2 7.05 -19.39 -4.08
CA CYS A 2 7.38 -20.26 -2.95
C CYS A 2 6.11 -21.04 -2.56
N VAL A 3 6.23 -22.37 -2.45
CA VAL A 3 5.11 -23.30 -2.20
C VAL A 3 4.26 -22.92 -0.97
N PHE A 4 4.83 -22.16 -0.04
CA PHE A 4 4.19 -21.70 1.19
C PHE A 4 3.16 -20.56 1.01
N LEU A 5 3.11 -19.87 -0.13
CA LEU A 5 2.19 -18.72 -0.32
C LEU A 5 0.85 -19.11 -0.97
N CYS A 6 0.74 -20.30 -1.56
CA CYS A 6 -0.46 -20.66 -2.34
C CYS A 6 -1.73 -20.74 -1.49
N SER A 7 -1.62 -21.11 -0.21
CA SER A 7 -2.75 -21.17 0.73
C SER A 7 -3.11 -19.81 1.33
N ASP A 8 -2.26 -18.81 1.17
CA ASP A 8 -2.35 -17.53 1.89
C ASP A 8 -2.79 -16.38 0.98
N VAL A 9 -3.16 -16.65 -0.27
CA VAL A 9 -3.53 -15.62 -1.24
C VAL A 9 -4.83 -14.92 -0.81
N CYS A 10 -4.76 -13.61 -0.64
CA CYS A 10 -5.88 -12.77 -0.27
C CYS A 10 -6.41 -12.00 -1.48
N PHE A 11 -7.73 -12.01 -1.63
CA PHE A 11 -8.43 -11.14 -2.56
C PHE A 11 -8.82 -9.85 -1.84
N LEU A 12 -8.24 -8.72 -2.26
CA LEU A 12 -8.49 -7.41 -1.65
C LEU A 12 -9.28 -6.51 -2.59
N THR A 13 -10.03 -5.56 -2.03
CA THR A 13 -10.73 -4.50 -2.74
C THR A 13 -10.51 -3.16 -2.05
N LEU A 14 -10.35 -2.11 -2.83
CA LEU A 14 -10.19 -0.74 -2.34
C LEU A 14 -11.51 -0.26 -1.71
N ASP A 15 -11.43 0.50 -0.62
CA ASP A 15 -12.59 1.08 0.06
C ASP A 15 -12.89 2.50 -0.48
N PRO A 16 -13.97 2.69 -1.26
CA PRO A 16 -14.39 3.99 -1.77
C PRO A 16 -14.69 5.00 -0.66
N ASN A 17 -14.98 4.55 0.56
CA ASN A 17 -15.25 5.43 1.70
C ASN A 17 -13.97 5.97 2.34
N THR A 18 -12.80 5.46 1.96
CA THR A 18 -11.49 5.95 2.41
C THR A 18 -10.76 6.77 1.36
N ALA A 19 -11.04 6.53 0.06
CA ALA A 19 -10.32 7.10 -1.05
C ALA A 19 -10.38 8.64 -1.07
N HIS A 20 -9.22 9.29 -1.09
CA HIS A 20 -9.14 10.73 -1.32
C HIS A 20 -9.83 11.14 -2.64
N THR A 21 -10.42 12.32 -2.69
CA THR A 21 -11.24 12.79 -3.84
C THR A 21 -10.45 12.91 -5.14
N ARG A 22 -9.13 13.10 -5.12
CA ARG A 22 -8.27 13.03 -6.32
C ARG A 22 -7.94 11.61 -6.82
N LEU A 23 -8.53 10.58 -6.22
CA LEU A 23 -8.35 9.19 -6.65
C LEU A 23 -9.62 8.72 -7.36
N ILE A 24 -9.45 8.01 -8.47
CA ILE A 24 -10.51 7.28 -9.16
C ILE A 24 -10.31 5.80 -8.88
N LEU A 25 -11.37 5.12 -8.46
CA LEU A 25 -11.42 3.67 -8.31
C LEU A 25 -12.08 3.05 -9.56
N SER A 26 -11.45 2.04 -10.13
CA SER A 26 -11.92 1.30 -11.30
C SER A 26 -11.82 -0.22 -11.08
N GLU A 27 -12.25 -1.00 -12.08
CA GLU A 27 -12.13 -2.47 -12.07
C GLU A 27 -12.75 -3.09 -10.81
N GLU A 28 -14.00 -2.73 -10.48
CA GLU A 28 -14.68 -3.20 -9.26
C GLU A 28 -13.94 -2.84 -7.96
N ASN A 29 -13.24 -1.69 -7.95
CA ASN A 29 -12.36 -1.22 -6.87
C ASN A 29 -11.09 -2.07 -6.71
N ARG A 30 -10.57 -2.60 -7.82
CA ARG A 30 -9.29 -3.30 -7.86
C ARG A 30 -8.16 -2.44 -8.39
N GLU A 31 -8.48 -1.28 -8.92
CA GLU A 31 -7.50 -0.32 -9.40
C GLU A 31 -7.78 1.07 -8.84
N VAL A 32 -6.70 1.78 -8.51
CA VAL A 32 -6.73 3.19 -8.14
C VAL A 32 -5.81 3.97 -9.07
N LYS A 33 -6.31 5.09 -9.59
CA LYS A 33 -5.54 6.06 -10.36
C LYS A 33 -5.68 7.43 -9.74
N THR A 34 -4.60 8.22 -9.75
CA THR A 34 -4.65 9.61 -9.28
C THR A 34 -4.82 10.57 -10.44
N VAL A 35 -5.66 11.58 -10.25
CA VAL A 35 -6.04 12.60 -11.24
C VAL A 35 -5.95 14.00 -10.65
N GLU A 36 -6.04 15.03 -11.49
CA GLU A 36 -5.99 16.41 -11.02
C GLU A 36 -7.31 16.83 -10.36
N GLU A 37 -8.43 16.40 -10.94
CA GLU A 37 -9.77 16.80 -10.52
C GLU A 37 -10.28 16.01 -9.31
N ASN A 38 -11.00 16.71 -8.44
CA ASN A 38 -11.73 16.07 -7.35
C ASN A 38 -12.95 15.32 -7.89
N GLN A 39 -13.04 14.04 -7.57
CA GLN A 39 -14.19 13.19 -7.78
C GLN A 39 -15.32 13.59 -6.83
N PRO A 40 -16.60 13.45 -7.25
CA PRO A 40 -17.77 13.87 -6.48
C PRO A 40 -18.11 12.87 -5.36
N TYR A 41 -17.09 12.33 -4.69
CA TYR A 41 -17.30 11.41 -3.59
C TYR A 41 -17.93 12.13 -2.40
N PRO A 42 -18.94 11.55 -1.74
CA PRO A 42 -19.57 12.17 -0.60
C PRO A 42 -18.60 12.28 0.57
N ASP A 43 -18.82 13.30 1.39
CA ASP A 43 -18.14 13.45 2.67
C ASP A 43 -18.30 12.19 3.51
N HIS A 44 -17.20 11.74 4.08
CA HIS A 44 -17.18 10.53 4.90
C HIS A 44 -16.11 10.65 6.00
N PRO A 45 -16.39 10.22 7.24
CA PRO A 45 -15.43 10.33 8.35
C PRO A 45 -14.14 9.54 8.09
N HIS A 46 -14.23 8.44 7.34
CA HIS A 46 -13.06 7.59 7.03
C HIS A 46 -12.29 8.01 5.77
N ARG A 47 -12.78 9.02 5.03
CA ARG A 47 -12.13 9.50 3.80
C ARG A 47 -10.88 10.31 4.12
N PHE A 48 -9.76 10.01 3.47
CA PHE A 48 -8.60 10.90 3.50
C PHE A 48 -8.94 12.22 2.78
N ASP A 49 -8.74 13.35 3.42
CA ASP A 49 -9.16 14.66 2.89
C ASP A 49 -8.04 15.52 2.31
N TYR A 50 -6.77 15.19 2.62
CA TYR A 50 -5.63 15.99 2.19
C TYR A 50 -4.62 15.21 1.34
N HIS A 51 -4.18 14.04 1.82
CA HIS A 51 -3.22 13.21 1.11
C HIS A 51 -3.94 12.24 0.15
N PRO A 52 -3.55 12.15 -1.14
CA PRO A 52 -4.11 11.21 -2.12
C PRO A 52 -3.86 9.74 -1.76
N GLN A 53 -4.67 9.20 -0.85
CA GLN A 53 -4.52 7.88 -0.25
C GLN A 53 -5.83 7.11 -0.21
N VAL A 54 -5.73 5.79 -0.17
CA VAL A 54 -6.86 4.86 -0.03
C VAL A 54 -6.41 3.63 0.76
N LEU A 55 -7.33 3.01 1.52
CA LEU A 55 -7.15 1.69 2.11
C LEU A 55 -8.01 0.65 1.39
N CYS A 56 -7.61 -0.63 1.48
CA CYS A 56 -8.49 -1.75 1.20
C CYS A 56 -9.54 -1.94 2.29
N ARG A 57 -10.68 -2.54 1.93
CA ARG A 57 -11.80 -2.82 2.83
C ARG A 57 -11.46 -3.94 3.81
N GLU A 58 -10.80 -4.97 3.30
CA GLU A 58 -10.50 -6.19 4.03
C GLU A 58 -9.37 -5.95 5.04
N SER A 59 -9.51 -6.60 6.18
CA SER A 59 -8.51 -6.57 7.25
C SER A 59 -7.77 -7.90 7.31
N VAL A 60 -6.46 -7.83 7.45
CA VAL A 60 -5.54 -8.94 7.57
C VAL A 60 -5.24 -9.18 9.05
N CYS A 61 -5.70 -10.33 9.56
CA CYS A 61 -5.51 -10.78 10.95
C CYS A 61 -4.67 -12.07 11.05
N GLY A 62 -4.19 -12.62 9.94
CA GLY A 62 -3.45 -13.88 9.89
C GLY A 62 -2.35 -13.83 8.84
N ARG A 63 -2.12 -14.95 8.15
CA ARG A 63 -1.24 -15.00 6.99
C ARG A 63 -1.98 -14.56 5.74
N CYS A 64 -1.34 -13.69 4.96
CA CYS A 64 -1.94 -13.10 3.79
C CYS A 64 -0.87 -12.68 2.78
N PHE A 65 -1.10 -13.03 1.52
CA PHE A 65 -0.26 -12.64 0.40
C PHE A 65 -1.13 -11.98 -0.66
N TRP A 66 -0.68 -10.85 -1.20
CA TRP A 66 -1.32 -10.22 -2.35
C TRP A 66 -0.27 -9.61 -3.27
N GLU A 67 -0.65 -9.44 -4.53
CA GLU A 67 0.22 -8.86 -5.55
C GLU A 67 -0.41 -7.59 -6.10
N ILE A 68 0.43 -6.63 -6.46
CA ILE A 68 0.03 -5.39 -7.11
C ILE A 68 0.95 -5.09 -8.27
N ASP A 69 0.38 -4.46 -9.28
CA ASP A 69 1.13 -3.79 -10.34
C ASP A 69 0.94 -2.28 -10.18
N TRP A 70 2.03 -1.53 -10.22
CA TRP A 70 1.98 -0.07 -10.17
C TRP A 70 2.49 0.57 -11.46
N SER A 71 2.07 1.81 -11.73
CA SER A 71 2.56 2.58 -12.87
C SER A 71 2.75 4.06 -12.52
N GLY A 72 3.56 4.75 -13.33
CA GLY A 72 3.93 6.15 -13.17
C GLY A 72 5.44 6.32 -12.91
N ASP A 73 5.95 7.54 -13.07
CA ASP A 73 7.40 7.80 -12.98
C ASP A 73 7.85 8.36 -11.62
N ASN A 74 6.91 8.59 -10.71
CA ASN A 74 7.15 9.22 -9.43
C ASN A 74 6.96 8.26 -8.25
N HIS A 75 7.34 8.71 -7.06
CA HIS A 75 7.20 7.95 -5.82
C HIS A 75 5.74 7.58 -5.52
N LEU A 76 5.50 6.27 -5.49
CA LEU A 76 4.23 5.65 -5.12
C LEU A 76 4.42 4.85 -3.83
N PHE A 77 3.44 4.88 -2.93
CA PHE A 77 3.54 4.19 -1.65
C PHE A 77 2.63 2.97 -1.65
N ILE A 78 3.21 1.81 -1.41
CA ILE A 78 2.52 0.56 -1.12
C ILE A 78 2.65 0.33 0.37
N SER A 79 1.53 0.44 1.06
CA SER A 79 1.50 0.55 2.51
C SER A 79 0.68 -0.56 3.13
N VAL A 80 1.08 -0.93 4.34
CA VAL A 80 0.25 -1.70 5.27
C VAL A 80 0.04 -0.80 6.49
N SER A 81 -1.21 -0.67 6.94
CA SER A 81 -1.60 0.30 7.96
C SER A 81 -2.63 -0.28 8.89
N TYR A 82 -2.61 0.12 10.15
CA TYR A 82 -3.79 -0.06 11.00
C TYR A 82 -4.96 0.77 10.46
N LYS A 83 -6.18 0.26 10.66
CA LYS A 83 -7.42 0.95 10.27
C LYS A 83 -7.66 2.23 11.08
N SER A 84 -7.00 2.38 12.22
CA SER A 84 -7.07 3.54 13.12
C SER A 84 -6.26 4.76 12.67
N ILE A 85 -5.44 4.66 11.60
CA ILE A 85 -4.71 5.82 11.05
C ILE A 85 -5.63 7.04 10.86
N ARG A 86 -5.14 8.23 11.22
CA ARG A 86 -5.91 9.47 11.13
C ARG A 86 -6.20 9.81 9.68
N ARG A 87 -7.39 10.39 9.42
CA ARG A 87 -7.89 10.63 8.06
C ARG A 87 -7.91 12.09 7.65
N LYS A 88 -7.84 13.00 8.62
CA LYS A 88 -8.18 14.42 8.43
C LYS A 88 -7.01 15.34 8.73
N GLY A 89 -6.68 16.19 7.76
CA GLY A 89 -5.61 17.19 7.82
C GLY A 89 -4.31 16.76 7.13
N ASP A 90 -3.36 17.68 7.08
CA ASP A 90 -2.07 17.60 6.38
C ASP A 90 -0.90 17.10 7.25
N GLY A 91 -1.18 16.81 8.52
CA GLY A 91 -0.18 16.37 9.49
C GLY A 91 0.36 14.96 9.25
N ALA A 92 1.54 14.68 9.82
CA ALA A 92 2.23 13.39 9.70
C ALA A 92 1.39 12.18 10.16
N GLU A 93 0.48 12.37 11.11
CA GLU A 93 -0.45 11.33 11.60
C GLU A 93 -1.44 10.84 10.53
N CYS A 94 -1.61 11.58 9.44
CA CYS A 94 -2.58 11.28 8.39
C CYS A 94 -1.99 10.60 7.15
N VAL A 95 -0.67 10.46 7.08
CA VAL A 95 0.03 10.05 5.85
C VAL A 95 0.83 8.78 6.05
N PHE A 96 0.72 7.87 5.09
CA PHE A 96 1.39 6.58 5.17
C PHE A 96 2.91 6.72 5.31
N GLY A 97 3.46 5.98 6.27
CA GLY A 97 4.88 5.94 6.61
C GLY A 97 5.38 7.06 7.53
N CYS A 98 4.67 8.19 7.68
CA CYS A 98 5.13 9.29 8.55
C CYS A 98 4.69 9.15 10.01
N ASN A 99 4.06 8.04 10.37
CA ASN A 99 3.58 7.73 11.71
C ASN A 99 3.83 6.26 12.03
N ALA A 100 3.64 5.88 13.29
CA ALA A 100 3.79 4.51 13.75
C ALA A 100 2.63 3.57 13.32
N GLN A 101 1.58 4.12 12.68
CA GLN A 101 0.38 3.36 12.28
C GLN A 101 0.56 2.62 10.95
N SER A 102 1.63 2.90 10.21
CA SER A 102 1.81 2.39 8.86
C SER A 102 3.26 2.14 8.47
N TRP A 103 3.45 1.13 7.62
CA TRP A 103 4.72 0.72 7.03
C TRP A 103 4.59 0.83 5.52
N SER A 104 5.49 1.57 4.88
CA SER A 104 5.35 1.90 3.46
C SER A 104 6.60 1.57 2.67
N LEU A 105 6.46 0.72 1.66
CA LEU A 105 7.42 0.63 0.57
C LEU A 105 7.13 1.77 -0.41
N ILE A 106 8.14 2.57 -0.69
CA ILE A 106 8.08 3.65 -1.68
C ILE A 106 8.76 3.13 -2.95
N CYS A 107 8.00 3.09 -4.03
CA CYS A 107 8.45 2.60 -5.33
C CYS A 107 8.68 3.77 -6.27
N SER A 108 9.76 3.69 -7.04
CA SER A 108 10.00 4.49 -8.24
C SER A 108 10.59 3.60 -9.33
N SER A 109 10.73 4.11 -10.54
CA SER A 109 11.33 3.37 -11.66
C SER A 109 12.81 3.02 -11.44
N SER A 110 13.51 3.73 -10.54
CA SER A 110 14.95 3.59 -10.34
C SER A 110 15.38 3.06 -8.98
N SER A 111 14.50 3.14 -7.96
CA SER A 111 14.84 2.75 -6.60
C SER A 111 13.62 2.37 -5.76
N PHE A 112 13.91 1.64 -4.68
CA PHE A 112 13.00 1.45 -3.56
C PHE A 112 13.52 2.19 -2.32
N SER A 113 12.59 2.74 -1.54
CA SER A 113 12.87 3.15 -0.16
C SER A 113 11.77 2.63 0.76
N PHE A 114 12.04 2.62 2.05
CA PHE A 114 11.10 2.20 3.08
C PHE A 114 10.86 3.35 4.06
N ARG A 115 9.60 3.51 4.49
CA ARG A 115 9.22 4.54 5.46
C ARG A 115 8.28 4.00 6.52
N HIS A 116 8.66 4.20 7.78
CA HIS A 116 7.84 3.90 8.96
C HIS A 116 8.19 4.88 10.07
N ASN A 117 7.19 5.34 10.83
CA ASN A 117 7.35 6.27 11.94
C ASN A 117 8.23 7.48 11.61
N ASN A 118 8.02 8.05 10.41
CA ASN A 118 8.76 9.17 9.86
C ASN A 118 10.25 8.92 9.57
N THR A 119 10.77 7.73 9.83
CA THR A 119 12.10 7.30 9.41
C THR A 119 12.05 6.83 7.96
N HIS A 120 12.87 7.43 7.10
CA HIS A 120 13.05 7.06 5.70
C HIS A 120 14.36 6.29 5.53
N THR A 121 14.36 5.25 4.71
CA THR A 121 15.55 4.43 4.46
C THR A 121 15.59 4.02 2.99
N ASP A 122 16.64 4.43 2.28
CA ASP A 122 16.88 3.96 0.93
C ASP A 122 17.30 2.50 0.94
N LEU A 123 16.70 1.69 0.07
CA LEU A 123 16.97 0.26 0.01
C LEU A 123 18.03 -0.03 -1.07
N PRO A 124 18.98 -0.94 -0.83
CA PRO A 124 20.08 -1.22 -1.76
C PRO A 124 19.65 -2.03 -2.98
N VAL A 125 18.42 -2.57 -2.97
CA VAL A 125 17.87 -3.42 -4.04
C VAL A 125 17.30 -2.55 -5.15
N LYS A 126 17.58 -2.91 -6.40
CA LYS A 126 17.05 -2.22 -7.58
C LYS A 126 15.74 -2.84 -8.06
N PRO A 127 14.77 -2.03 -8.53
CA PRO A 127 13.59 -2.53 -9.20
C PRO A 127 13.94 -3.35 -10.45
N LEU A 128 13.33 -4.53 -10.58
CA LEU A 128 13.35 -5.42 -11.75
C LEU A 128 12.05 -5.36 -12.55
N SER A 129 10.96 -4.97 -11.89
CA SER A 129 9.62 -4.80 -12.48
C SER A 129 8.76 -3.87 -11.61
N SER A 130 7.59 -3.50 -12.14
CA SER A 130 6.53 -2.80 -11.40
C SER A 130 5.64 -3.71 -10.56
N ARG A 131 5.87 -5.03 -10.56
CA ARG A 131 5.05 -5.99 -9.84
C ARG A 131 5.63 -6.26 -8.46
N ILE A 132 4.82 -6.02 -7.44
CA ILE A 132 5.20 -6.16 -6.04
C ILE A 132 4.31 -7.19 -5.37
N GLY A 133 4.91 -8.14 -4.69
CA GLY A 133 4.22 -9.06 -3.78
C GLY A 133 4.36 -8.56 -2.35
N VAL A 134 3.29 -8.61 -1.57
CA VAL A 134 3.30 -8.26 -0.15
C VAL A 134 2.81 -9.47 0.64
N PHE A 135 3.62 -9.89 1.61
CA PHE A 135 3.29 -10.96 2.54
C PHE A 135 3.18 -10.41 3.95
N VAL A 136 2.12 -10.77 4.65
CA VAL A 136 1.92 -10.51 6.08
C VAL A 136 1.73 -11.84 6.78
N ASP A 137 2.42 -12.04 7.89
CA ASP A 137 2.07 -13.00 8.92
C ASP A 137 1.82 -12.22 10.21
N HIS A 138 0.53 -11.98 10.51
CA HIS A 138 0.14 -11.16 11.66
C HIS A 138 0.65 -11.77 12.98
N SER A 139 0.51 -13.09 13.12
CA SER A 139 0.87 -13.82 14.33
C SER A 139 2.37 -13.91 14.56
N ALA A 140 3.14 -14.06 13.48
CA ALA A 140 4.59 -14.06 13.54
C ALA A 140 5.18 -12.64 13.57
N GLY A 141 4.35 -11.60 13.36
CA GLY A 141 4.83 -10.22 13.38
C GLY A 141 5.66 -9.85 12.17
N THR A 142 5.42 -10.49 11.03
CA THR A 142 6.26 -10.39 9.85
C THR A 142 5.53 -9.68 8.71
N LEU A 143 6.18 -8.70 8.08
CA LEU A 143 5.74 -8.05 6.85
C LEU A 143 6.89 -8.08 5.84
N ILE A 144 6.64 -8.59 4.64
CA ILE A 144 7.66 -8.74 3.60
C ILE A 144 7.17 -8.18 2.28
N PHE A 145 8.05 -7.44 1.61
CA PHE A 145 7.86 -6.94 0.26
C PHE A 145 8.79 -7.67 -0.70
N TYR A 146 8.24 -8.12 -1.82
CA TYR A 146 8.95 -8.81 -2.89
C TYR A 146 8.80 -8.07 -4.21
N ASN A 147 9.84 -8.10 -5.04
CA ASN A 147 9.72 -7.73 -6.44
C ASN A 147 9.50 -9.01 -7.27
N ILE A 148 8.50 -9.00 -8.15
CA ILE A 148 8.10 -10.16 -8.94
C ILE A 148 8.48 -9.92 -10.40
N TYR A 149 9.41 -10.72 -10.93
CA TYR A 149 9.82 -10.66 -12.33
C TYR A 149 9.79 -12.05 -12.95
N ARG A 150 9.03 -12.23 -14.04
CA ARG A 150 8.89 -13.52 -14.76
C ARG A 150 8.71 -14.71 -13.79
N ASP A 151 7.74 -14.59 -12.87
CA ASP A 151 7.38 -15.57 -11.83
C ASP A 151 8.42 -15.84 -10.73
N THR A 152 9.53 -15.09 -10.74
CA THR A 152 10.55 -15.11 -9.69
C THR A 152 10.31 -13.98 -8.69
N MET A 153 10.26 -14.34 -7.40
CA MET A 153 10.14 -13.39 -6.30
C MET A 153 11.52 -13.11 -5.71
N SER A 154 11.89 -11.83 -5.63
CA SER A 154 13.12 -11.37 -4.97
C SER A 154 12.76 -10.49 -3.78
N LEU A 155 13.39 -10.72 -2.62
CA LEU A 155 13.16 -9.91 -1.43
C LEU A 155 13.57 -8.45 -1.68
N ILE A 156 12.67 -7.51 -1.40
CA ILE A 156 12.97 -6.07 -1.35
C ILE A 156 13.29 -5.66 0.08
N HIS A 157 12.36 -5.96 1.00
CA HIS A 157 12.46 -5.56 2.40
C HIS A 157 11.60 -6.45 3.29
N SER A 158 12.03 -6.65 4.53
CA SER A 158 11.27 -7.38 5.55
C SER A 158 11.28 -6.61 6.86
N VAL A 159 10.13 -6.61 7.53
CA VAL A 159 9.91 -6.00 8.83
C VAL A 159 9.55 -7.09 9.82
N GLN A 160 10.16 -7.02 11.01
CA GLN A 160 9.79 -7.82 12.16
C GLN A 160 9.28 -6.88 13.26
N THR A 161 8.04 -7.05 13.68
CA THR A 161 7.39 -6.18 14.66
C THR A 161 6.25 -6.91 15.37
N THR A 162 5.56 -6.27 16.31
CA THR A 162 4.34 -6.81 16.93
C THR A 162 3.14 -6.03 16.44
N PHE A 163 2.27 -6.67 15.66
CA PHE A 163 1.04 -6.04 15.22
C PHE A 163 -0.03 -6.08 16.32
N THR A 164 -0.59 -4.93 16.66
CA THR A 164 -1.54 -4.78 17.77
C THR A 164 -2.99 -4.70 17.32
N GLU A 165 -3.22 -4.44 16.04
CA GLU A 165 -4.55 -4.34 15.42
C GLU A 165 -4.55 -5.07 14.07
N PRO A 166 -5.74 -5.39 13.52
CA PRO A 166 -5.86 -5.83 12.14
C PRO A 166 -5.25 -4.81 11.16
N LEU A 167 -4.57 -5.33 10.14
CA LEU A 167 -3.89 -4.51 9.13
C LEU A 167 -4.75 -4.36 7.88
N CYS A 168 -4.67 -3.22 7.22
CA CYS A 168 -5.24 -3.00 5.90
C CYS A 168 -4.12 -2.63 4.91
N ALA A 169 -4.17 -3.19 3.70
CA ALA A 169 -3.37 -2.67 2.60
C ALA A 169 -3.83 -1.24 2.26
N GLY A 170 -2.90 -0.42 1.78
CA GLY A 170 -3.17 0.96 1.41
C GLY A 170 -2.20 1.48 0.37
N PHE A 171 -2.62 2.52 -0.34
CA PHE A 171 -1.84 3.10 -1.42
C PHE A 171 -1.86 4.62 -1.37
N ARG A 172 -0.72 5.26 -1.66
CA ARG A 172 -0.62 6.72 -1.85
C ARG A 172 -0.05 7.04 -3.22
N LEU A 173 -0.79 7.85 -3.97
CA LEU A 173 -0.48 8.21 -5.36
C LEU A 173 -0.52 9.73 -5.51
N HIS A 174 0.62 10.39 -5.36
CA HIS A 174 0.65 11.85 -5.28
C HIS A 174 0.52 12.55 -6.64
N TYR A 175 1.09 11.96 -7.70
CA TYR A 175 1.26 12.61 -9.00
C TYR A 175 0.27 12.10 -10.05
N PRO A 176 -0.52 12.99 -10.70
CA PRO A 176 -1.48 12.63 -11.74
C PRO A 176 -0.94 11.62 -12.75
N GLY A 177 -1.77 10.63 -13.09
CA GLY A 177 -1.41 9.58 -14.05
C GLY A 177 -0.82 8.31 -13.42
N SER A 178 -0.33 8.35 -12.17
CA SER A 178 0.06 7.14 -11.44
C SER A 178 -1.13 6.23 -11.12
N SER A 179 -0.91 4.91 -11.13
CA SER A 179 -1.91 3.92 -10.73
C SER A 179 -1.34 2.75 -9.94
N VAL A 180 -2.22 2.05 -9.21
CA VAL A 180 -1.99 0.73 -8.62
C VAL A 180 -3.16 -0.18 -8.96
N LYS A 181 -2.89 -1.40 -9.42
CA LYS A 181 -3.88 -2.46 -9.63
C LYS A 181 -3.55 -3.67 -8.75
N LEU A 182 -4.55 -4.14 -8.01
CA LEU A 182 -4.53 -5.40 -7.26
C LEU A 182 -4.72 -6.58 -8.21
N SER A 183 -3.75 -7.50 -8.24
CA SER A 183 -3.81 -8.76 -8.99
C SER A 183 -4.75 -9.77 -8.36
#